data_AF-A0A815BH13-F1
#
_entry.id   AF-A0A815BH13-F1
#
_cell.length_a   1.000
_cell.length_b   1.000
_cell.length_c   1.000
_cell.angle_alpha   90.00
_cell.angle_beta   90.00
_cell.angle_gamma   90.00
#
_symmetry.space_group_name_H-M   'P 1'
#
loop_
_entity.id
_entity.type
_entity.pdbx_description
1 polymer ?
#
loop_
_entity_poly.entity_id
_entity_poly.type
_entity_poly.pdbx_seq_one_letter_code
_entity_poly.pdbx_strand_id
1 'polypeptide(L)'
;MSPLSNNSLFLSYNQSPFLEYFQRGLCVSLSTDDPLQFHFTQEPLMEEYSIAAQIWKLSSIDMCEIARNSVLMSGYPDEEPLMEEYSIAAQIWKLSSIDMCEIARNSVLMSGYPDEVKKAWLGLHYKEPGVAGNDIRRSNVPNLRIGYRYEVLCEELHLIKLAYHSRQEEPLMEEYSIAAQIWKLSSIDMCEIAQNFVLMSGYSDEVSYYKFI
;
A
#
# COMPACT_ATOMS: atom_id res chain seq x y z
N MET A 1 -11.86 14.79 5.26
CA MET A 1 -12.99 15.52 4.66
C MET A 1 -14.25 14.76 4.97
N SER A 2 -15.38 15.45 5.23
CA SER A 2 -16.61 14.81 5.73
C SER A 2 -17.81 15.04 4.77
N PRO A 3 -17.91 14.27 3.67
CA PRO A 3 -18.92 14.46 2.63
C PRO A 3 -20.38 14.45 3.09
N LEU A 4 -20.78 13.62 4.06
CA LEU A 4 -22.14 13.55 4.62
C LEU A 4 -22.48 14.79 5.46
N SER A 5 -21.54 15.23 6.30
CA SER A 5 -21.66 16.50 7.03
C SER A 5 -21.82 17.66 6.03
N ASN A 6 -20.91 17.74 5.05
CA ASN A 6 -20.93 18.76 4.00
C ASN A 6 -22.24 18.75 3.19
N ASN A 7 -22.76 17.56 2.87
CA ASN A 7 -24.04 17.36 2.18
C ASN A 7 -25.23 17.87 2.97
N SER A 8 -25.19 17.72 4.29
CA SER A 8 -26.25 18.18 5.17
C SER A 8 -26.22 19.69 5.39
N LEU A 9 -25.05 20.32 5.27
CA LEU A 9 -24.84 21.72 5.66
C LEU A 9 -24.75 22.71 4.48
N PHE A 10 -24.04 22.40 3.39
CA PHE A 10 -23.72 23.44 2.39
C PHE A 10 -23.49 22.97 0.94
N LEU A 11 -23.23 21.69 0.68
CA LEU A 11 -22.86 21.23 -0.66
C LEU A 11 -23.39 19.83 -0.98
N SER A 12 -24.17 19.68 -2.04
CA SER A 12 -24.67 18.35 -2.45
C SER A 12 -23.55 17.31 -2.57
N TYR A 13 -23.78 16.07 -2.14
CA TYR A 13 -22.76 15.01 -2.06
C TYR A 13 -22.00 14.81 -3.39
N ASN A 14 -22.73 14.82 -4.51
CA ASN A 14 -22.15 14.66 -5.86
C ASN A 14 -21.24 15.83 -6.29
N GLN A 15 -21.34 16.97 -5.62
CA GLN A 15 -20.52 18.15 -5.87
C GLN A 15 -19.33 18.23 -4.91
N SER A 16 -19.18 17.27 -3.99
CA SER A 16 -18.04 17.20 -3.09
C SER A 16 -16.74 17.11 -3.91
N PRO A 17 -15.74 17.97 -3.64
CA PRO A 17 -14.48 17.97 -4.38
C PRO A 17 -13.55 16.82 -3.98
N PHE A 18 -13.97 15.98 -3.01
CA PHE A 18 -13.15 14.89 -2.50
C PHE A 18 -12.64 13.96 -3.61
N LEU A 19 -13.52 13.50 -4.50
CA LEU A 19 -13.13 12.58 -5.58
C LEU A 19 -12.14 13.24 -6.55
N GLU A 20 -12.35 14.52 -6.88
CA GLU A 20 -11.46 15.28 -7.75
C GLU A 20 -10.08 15.46 -7.10
N TYR A 21 -10.02 15.71 -5.79
CA TYR A 21 -8.77 15.80 -5.04
C TYR A 21 -8.05 14.45 -4.99
N PHE A 22 -8.78 13.38 -4.71
CA PHE A 22 -8.24 12.03 -4.69
C PHE A 22 -7.66 11.62 -6.06
N GLN A 23 -8.40 11.83 -7.14
CA GLN A 23 -7.95 11.54 -8.52
C GLN A 23 -6.75 12.38 -8.97
N ARG A 24 -6.55 13.55 -8.36
CA ARG A 24 -5.37 14.40 -8.58
C ARG A 24 -4.17 14.01 -7.71
N GLY A 25 -4.28 12.96 -6.91
CA GLY A 25 -3.21 12.45 -6.04
C GLY A 25 -2.97 13.29 -4.78
N LEU A 26 -3.95 14.11 -4.35
CA LEU A 26 -3.84 14.80 -3.07
C LEU A 26 -4.01 13.80 -1.92
N CYS A 27 -3.26 14.02 -0.83
CA CYS A 27 -3.42 13.26 0.40
C CYS A 27 -4.73 13.68 1.09
N VAL A 28 -5.81 12.98 0.76
CA VAL A 28 -7.15 13.21 1.32
C VAL A 28 -7.67 11.94 1.99
N SER A 29 -8.43 12.12 3.07
CA SER A 29 -9.10 11.04 3.82
C SER A 29 -10.56 11.38 4.09
N LEU A 30 -11.36 10.35 4.38
CA LEU A 30 -12.74 10.51 4.83
C LEU A 30 -12.81 10.64 6.35
N SER A 31 -13.71 11.48 6.83
CA SER A 31 -13.93 11.79 8.24
C SER A 31 -15.42 12.01 8.52
N THR A 32 -15.83 11.90 9.78
CA THR A 32 -17.25 11.97 10.19
C THR A 32 -17.72 13.36 10.62
N ASP A 33 -16.82 14.26 11.06
CA ASP A 33 -17.13 15.56 11.65
C ASP A 33 -17.96 15.45 12.95
N ASP A 34 -19.30 15.45 12.87
CA ASP A 34 -20.23 15.27 14.00
C ASP A 34 -21.07 13.99 13.83
N PRO A 35 -20.59 12.83 14.30
CA PRO A 35 -21.23 11.54 14.06
C PRO A 35 -22.67 11.47 14.58
N LEU A 36 -22.95 12.06 15.75
CA LEU A 36 -24.29 12.06 16.34
C LEU A 36 -25.31 12.91 15.57
N GLN A 37 -24.83 13.86 14.76
CA GLN A 37 -25.70 14.78 14.03
C GLN A 37 -26.02 14.27 12.62
N PHE A 38 -25.05 13.63 11.96
CA PHE A 38 -25.12 13.35 10.52
C PHE A 38 -25.19 11.87 10.14
N HIS A 39 -25.03 10.96 11.10
CA HIS A 39 -24.96 9.52 10.83
C HIS A 39 -26.10 8.77 11.51
N PHE A 40 -26.59 7.73 10.85
CA PHE A 40 -27.73 6.93 11.33
C PHE A 40 -27.29 5.56 11.88
N THR A 41 -26.06 5.15 11.59
CA THR A 41 -25.50 3.87 12.04
C THR A 41 -24.72 4.02 13.36
N GLN A 42 -24.46 2.89 14.02
CA GLN A 42 -23.59 2.86 15.21
C GLN A 42 -22.10 2.99 14.86
N GLU A 43 -21.74 2.84 13.58
CA GLU A 43 -20.37 2.92 13.07
C GLU A 43 -20.27 4.06 12.04
N PRO A 44 -20.23 5.33 12.49
CA PRO A 44 -20.43 6.50 11.64
C PRO A 44 -19.33 6.63 10.57
N LEU A 45 -18.08 6.29 10.89
CA LEU A 45 -17.00 6.34 9.91
C LEU A 45 -17.21 5.30 8.81
N MET A 46 -17.71 4.12 9.17
CA MET A 46 -18.00 3.07 8.19
C MET A 46 -19.13 3.47 7.25
N GLU A 47 -20.13 4.18 7.75
CA GLU A 47 -21.22 4.74 6.94
C GLU A 47 -20.67 5.72 5.90
N GLU A 48 -19.72 6.59 6.26
CA GLU A 48 -19.05 7.47 5.30
C GLU A 48 -18.32 6.70 4.20
N TYR A 49 -17.47 5.75 4.58
CA TYR A 49 -16.72 4.94 3.63
C TYR A 49 -17.65 4.12 2.71
N SER A 50 -18.74 3.58 3.25
CA SER A 50 -19.71 2.77 2.49
C SER A 50 -20.47 3.62 1.48
N ILE A 51 -20.92 4.80 1.87
CA ILE A 51 -21.65 5.72 1.00
C ILE A 51 -20.72 6.29 -0.08
N ALA A 52 -19.50 6.68 0.29
CA ALA A 52 -18.48 7.15 -0.64
C ALA A 52 -18.13 6.09 -1.69
N ALA A 53 -17.90 4.84 -1.27
CA ALA A 53 -17.61 3.73 -2.17
C ALA A 53 -18.76 3.48 -3.15
N GLN A 54 -20.00 3.55 -2.68
CA GLN A 54 -21.18 3.33 -3.52
C GLN A 54 -21.41 4.47 -4.52
N ILE A 55 -21.30 5.72 -4.08
CA ILE A 55 -21.59 6.90 -4.92
C ILE A 55 -20.46 7.14 -5.93
N TRP A 56 -19.20 7.09 -5.49
CA TRP A 56 -18.04 7.36 -6.34
C TRP A 56 -17.47 6.11 -7.02
N LYS A 57 -18.07 4.94 -6.77
CA LYS A 57 -17.65 3.65 -7.34
C LYS A 57 -16.17 3.35 -7.08
N LEU A 58 -15.72 3.63 -5.86
CA LEU A 58 -14.34 3.40 -5.46
C LEU A 58 -14.03 1.90 -5.46
N SER A 59 -12.86 1.55 -5.98
CA SER A 59 -12.34 0.19 -5.90
C SER A 59 -11.81 -0.10 -4.50
N SER A 60 -11.57 -1.38 -4.21
CA SER A 60 -10.92 -1.78 -2.97
C SER A 60 -9.52 -1.18 -2.79
N ILE A 61 -8.82 -0.88 -3.90
CA ILE A 61 -7.49 -0.24 -3.87
C ILE A 61 -7.63 1.24 -3.49
N ASP A 62 -8.60 1.95 -4.07
CA ASP A 62 -8.86 3.35 -3.75
C ASP A 62 -9.22 3.54 -2.28
N MET A 63 -10.05 2.63 -1.75
CA MET A 63 -10.45 2.61 -0.34
C MET A 63 -9.25 2.37 0.59
N CYS A 64 -8.34 1.46 0.23
CA CYS A 64 -7.08 1.27 0.96
C CYS A 64 -6.21 2.54 0.96
N GLU A 65 -6.14 3.26 -0.15
CA GLU A 65 -5.33 4.46 -0.27
C GLU A 65 -5.89 5.61 0.58
N ILE A 66 -7.21 5.81 0.52
CA ILE A 66 -7.91 6.80 1.34
C ILE A 66 -7.75 6.52 2.83
N ALA A 67 -7.89 5.25 3.24
CA ALA A 67 -7.67 4.80 4.61
C ALA A 67 -6.21 5.07 5.03
N ARG A 68 -5.23 4.62 4.23
CA ARG A 68 -3.81 4.90 4.47
C ARG A 68 -3.52 6.41 4.65
N ASN A 69 -4.13 7.27 3.84
CA ASN A 69 -3.97 8.72 3.96
C ASN A 69 -4.52 9.24 5.30
N SER A 70 -5.63 8.69 5.78
CA SER A 70 -6.17 9.01 7.10
C SER A 70 -5.18 8.67 8.21
N VAL A 71 -4.56 7.48 8.16
CA VAL A 71 -3.52 7.08 9.12
C VAL A 71 -2.35 8.06 9.12
N LEU A 72 -1.83 8.39 7.94
CA LEU A 72 -0.70 9.32 7.78
C LEU A 72 -1.00 10.73 8.29
N MET A 73 -2.24 11.17 8.17
CA MET A 73 -2.68 12.49 8.65
C MET A 73 -3.14 12.47 10.11
N SER A 74 -3.36 11.28 10.68
CA SER A 74 -3.78 11.15 12.06
C SER A 74 -2.62 11.50 13.00
N GLY A 75 -2.88 12.35 13.99
CA GLY A 75 -1.88 12.77 14.97
C GLY A 75 -1.65 11.77 16.10
N TYR A 76 -2.03 10.50 15.92
CA TYR A 76 -1.91 9.50 16.97
C TYR A 76 -0.45 9.11 17.20
N PRO A 77 -0.01 8.97 18.46
CA PRO A 77 1.23 8.26 18.76
C PRO A 77 1.09 6.82 18.24
N ASP A 78 2.19 6.25 17.76
CA ASP A 78 2.34 4.96 17.04
C ASP A 78 1.68 3.70 17.68
N GLU A 79 0.98 3.83 18.81
CA GLU A 79 0.47 2.72 19.61
C GLU A 79 -0.91 2.20 19.17
N GLU A 80 -1.78 3.00 18.54
CA GLU A 80 -3.09 2.50 18.04
C GLU A 80 -3.59 3.04 16.66
N PRO A 81 -2.75 3.31 15.65
CA PRO A 81 -3.21 3.93 14.40
C PRO A 81 -3.94 2.99 13.41
N LEU A 82 -4.44 1.82 13.83
CA LEU A 82 -4.84 0.76 12.90
C LEU A 82 -6.18 0.07 13.21
N MET A 83 -6.72 0.19 14.43
CA MET A 83 -7.90 -0.61 14.84
C MET A 83 -9.17 -0.24 14.06
N GLU A 84 -9.38 1.06 13.83
CA GLU A 84 -10.63 1.58 13.25
C GLU A 84 -10.71 1.40 11.73
N GLU A 85 -9.58 1.39 11.02
CA GLU A 85 -9.56 1.13 9.58
C GLU A 85 -9.59 -0.35 9.26
N TYR A 86 -8.90 -1.15 10.07
CA TYR A 86 -8.95 -2.61 9.95
C TYR A 86 -10.34 -3.15 10.24
N SER A 87 -11.11 -2.56 11.16
CA SER A 87 -12.50 -2.98 11.39
C SER A 87 -13.40 -2.69 10.18
N ILE A 88 -13.20 -1.57 9.47
CA ILE A 88 -13.92 -1.25 8.23
C ILE A 88 -13.56 -2.23 7.11
N ALA A 89 -12.26 -2.46 6.89
CA ALA A 89 -11.77 -3.43 5.91
C ALA A 89 -12.29 -4.86 6.18
N ALA A 90 -12.35 -5.25 7.45
CA ALA A 90 -12.86 -6.55 7.86
C ALA A 90 -14.32 -6.76 7.47
N GLN A 91 -15.17 -5.76 7.71
CA GLN A 91 -16.58 -5.85 7.44
C GLN A 91 -16.90 -5.81 5.94
N ILE A 92 -16.24 -4.92 5.18
CA ILE A 92 -16.47 -4.77 3.74
C ILE A 92 -16.05 -6.03 2.97
N TRP A 93 -14.90 -6.62 3.30
CA TRP A 93 -14.37 -7.80 2.60
C TRP A 93 -14.70 -9.13 3.27
N LYS A 94 -15.53 -9.12 4.33
CA LYS A 94 -15.90 -10.31 5.11
C LYS A 94 -14.66 -11.10 5.55
N LEU A 95 -13.62 -10.38 5.96
CA LEU A 95 -12.36 -10.99 6.37
C LEU A 95 -12.59 -11.78 7.65
N SER A 96 -12.04 -13.00 7.69
CA SER A 96 -12.03 -13.76 8.93
C SER A 96 -11.06 -13.14 9.93
N SER A 97 -11.18 -13.50 11.21
CA SER A 97 -10.19 -13.11 12.22
C SER A 97 -8.76 -13.53 11.84
N ILE A 98 -8.62 -14.65 11.12
CA ILE A 98 -7.32 -15.12 10.60
C ILE A 98 -6.79 -14.19 9.51
N ASP A 99 -7.65 -13.72 8.60
CA ASP A 99 -7.25 -12.81 7.53
C ASP A 99 -6.83 -11.45 8.10
N MET A 100 -7.54 -10.97 9.13
CA MET A 100 -7.20 -9.74 9.85
C MET A 100 -5.85 -9.84 10.55
N CYS A 101 -5.61 -10.95 11.26
CA CYS A 101 -4.33 -11.21 11.91
C CYS A 101 -3.18 -11.32 10.90
N GLU A 102 -3.42 -11.91 9.73
CA GLU A 102 -2.42 -12.03 8.67
C GLU A 102 -2.07 -10.67 8.05
N ILE A 103 -3.08 -9.84 7.77
CA ILE A 103 -2.87 -8.49 7.26
C ILE A 103 -2.08 -7.67 8.29
N ALA A 104 -2.51 -7.67 9.56
CA ALA A 104 -1.79 -6.95 10.63
C ALA A 104 -0.33 -7.41 10.76
N ARG A 105 -0.08 -8.72 10.74
CA ARG A 105 1.28 -9.29 10.73
C ARG A 105 2.10 -8.74 9.57
N ASN A 106 1.55 -8.76 8.35
CA ASN A 106 2.25 -8.31 7.17
C ASN A 106 2.50 -6.79 7.17
N SER A 107 1.58 -6.00 7.72
CA SER A 107 1.78 -4.56 7.91
C SER A 107 2.95 -4.24 8.83
N VAL A 108 3.08 -4.97 9.95
CA VAL A 108 4.24 -4.85 10.85
C VAL A 108 5.54 -5.27 10.16
N LEU A 109 5.51 -6.31 9.32
CA LEU A 109 6.68 -6.71 8.54
C LEU A 109 7.12 -5.61 7.56
N MET A 110 6.17 -4.99 6.87
CA MET A 110 6.41 -3.97 5.85
C MET A 110 6.69 -2.56 6.39
N SER A 111 6.33 -2.27 7.64
CA SER A 111 6.50 -0.94 8.22
C SER A 111 7.96 -0.54 8.44
N GLY A 112 8.20 0.73 8.73
CA GLY A 112 9.51 1.25 9.13
C GLY A 112 9.89 1.03 10.59
N TYR A 113 9.13 0.24 11.38
CA TYR A 113 9.38 0.12 12.82
C TYR A 113 10.77 -0.46 13.14
N PRO A 114 11.40 -0.04 14.25
CA PRO A 114 12.65 -0.61 14.70
C PRO A 114 12.57 -2.14 14.88
N ASP A 115 13.69 -2.82 14.63
CA ASP A 115 13.77 -4.28 14.67
C ASP A 115 13.37 -4.87 16.04
N GLU A 116 13.66 -4.14 17.11
CA GLU A 116 13.32 -4.50 18.50
C GLU A 116 11.80 -4.53 18.71
N VAL A 117 11.07 -3.56 18.15
CA VAL A 117 9.61 -3.47 18.19
C VAL A 117 9.00 -4.61 17.38
N LYS A 118 9.52 -4.87 16.17
CA LYS A 118 9.05 -6.00 15.34
C LYS A 118 9.28 -7.35 16.01
N LYS A 119 10.44 -7.54 16.67
CA LYS A 119 10.71 -8.73 17.49
C LYS A 119 9.73 -8.86 18.64
N ALA A 120 9.41 -7.75 19.32
CA ALA A 120 8.44 -7.72 20.41
C ALA A 120 7.02 -8.09 19.94
N TRP A 121 6.61 -7.67 18.75
CA TRP A 121 5.26 -7.91 18.23
C TRP A 121 5.09 -9.21 17.44
N LEU A 122 6.12 -9.68 16.74
CA LEU A 122 6.01 -10.85 15.84
C LEU A 122 6.83 -12.06 16.29
N GLY A 123 7.78 -11.85 17.20
CA GLY A 123 8.69 -12.88 17.70
C GLY A 123 10.13 -12.71 17.19
N LEU A 124 11.07 -13.36 17.87
CA LEU A 124 12.51 -13.23 17.61
C LEU A 124 12.90 -13.67 16.18
N HIS A 125 12.18 -14.65 15.64
CA HIS A 125 12.47 -15.29 14.36
C HIS A 125 11.63 -14.71 13.20
N TYR A 126 11.01 -13.54 13.35
CA TYR A 126 10.04 -13.01 12.36
C TYR A 126 10.59 -12.87 10.92
N LYS A 127 11.91 -12.85 10.74
CA LYS A 127 12.60 -12.78 9.44
C LYS A 127 12.77 -14.12 8.74
N GLU A 128 12.58 -15.22 9.44
CA GLU A 128 12.71 -16.56 8.86
C GLU A 128 11.57 -16.83 7.87
N PRO A 129 11.83 -17.55 6.77
CA PRO A 129 10.81 -17.84 5.77
C PRO A 129 9.77 -18.86 6.27
N GLY A 130 8.55 -18.73 5.75
CA GLY A 130 7.46 -19.67 6.02
C GLY A 130 7.10 -19.77 7.50
N VAL A 131 6.78 -20.99 7.94
CA VAL A 131 6.29 -21.26 9.30
C VAL A 131 7.34 -20.95 10.37
N ALA A 132 8.63 -21.05 10.05
CA ALA A 132 9.71 -20.80 10.99
C ALA A 132 9.73 -19.35 11.51
N GLY A 133 9.25 -18.40 10.70
CA GLY A 133 9.14 -16.99 11.09
C GLY A 133 7.78 -16.57 11.64
N ASN A 134 6.93 -17.51 12.03
CA ASN A 134 5.63 -17.22 12.59
C ASN A 134 5.49 -17.75 14.02
N ASP A 135 5.40 -16.83 14.98
CA ASP A 135 4.95 -17.15 16.33
C ASP A 135 3.44 -16.91 16.45
N ILE A 136 2.66 -17.99 16.41
CA ILE A 136 1.18 -17.94 16.51
C ILE A 136 0.75 -17.20 17.78
N ARG A 137 1.49 -17.31 18.89
CA ARG A 137 1.09 -16.69 20.17
C ARG A 137 1.12 -15.16 20.12
N ARG A 138 1.80 -14.61 19.11
CA ARG A 138 1.94 -13.17 18.91
C ARG A 138 1.15 -12.68 17.70
N SER A 139 1.30 -13.34 16.56
CA SER A 139 0.63 -12.94 15.32
C SER A 139 -0.83 -13.39 15.25
N ASN A 140 -1.21 -14.42 16.01
CA ASN A 140 -2.51 -15.10 15.94
C ASN A 140 -2.86 -15.68 14.54
N VAL A 141 -1.85 -15.81 13.67
CA VAL A 141 -2.01 -16.44 12.35
C VAL A 141 -1.64 -17.92 12.47
N PRO A 142 -2.52 -18.88 12.11
CA PRO A 142 -2.20 -20.29 12.17
C PRO A 142 -1.03 -20.67 11.25
N ASN A 143 -0.16 -21.58 11.71
CA ASN A 143 0.97 -22.07 10.89
C ASN A 143 0.52 -22.73 9.58
N LEU A 144 -0.66 -23.34 9.54
CA LEU A 144 -1.22 -23.90 8.31
C LEU A 144 -1.44 -22.82 7.23
N ARG A 145 -1.91 -21.63 7.63
CA ARG A 145 -2.12 -20.47 6.74
C ARG A 145 -0.79 -20.01 6.14
N ILE A 146 0.23 -19.83 6.98
CA ILE A 146 1.57 -19.39 6.57
C ILE A 146 2.28 -20.46 5.73
N GLY A 147 2.13 -21.73 6.10
CA GLY A 147 2.68 -22.87 5.36
C GLY A 147 2.14 -22.93 3.94
N TYR A 148 0.81 -22.88 3.79
CA TYR A 148 0.16 -22.83 2.47
C TYR A 148 0.67 -21.66 1.62
N ARG A 149 0.74 -20.44 2.20
CA ARG A 149 1.23 -19.24 1.50
C ARG A 149 2.67 -19.40 1.03
N TYR A 150 3.52 -20.01 1.85
CA TYR A 150 4.91 -20.25 1.53
C TYR A 150 5.10 -21.32 0.45
N GLU A 151 4.37 -22.44 0.55
CA GLU A 151 4.40 -23.53 -0.43
C GLU A 151 3.97 -23.04 -1.81
N VAL A 152 2.86 -22.29 -1.89
CA VAL A 152 2.37 -21.70 -3.15
C VAL A 152 3.41 -20.74 -3.74
N LEU A 153 4.01 -19.86 -2.93
CA LEU A 153 5.04 -18.94 -3.39
C LEU A 153 6.27 -19.69 -3.95
N CYS A 154 6.72 -20.74 -3.28
CA CYS A 154 7.83 -21.57 -3.74
C CYS A 154 7.51 -22.24 -5.08
N GLU A 155 6.28 -22.74 -5.24
CA GLU A 155 5.82 -23.37 -6.48
C GLU A 155 5.74 -22.35 -7.63
N GLU A 156 5.15 -21.18 -7.41
CA GLU A 156 5.08 -20.10 -8.41
C GLU A 156 6.48 -19.67 -8.87
N LEU A 157 7.42 -19.49 -7.93
CA LEU A 157 8.81 -19.19 -8.23
C LEU A 157 9.50 -20.32 -9.02
N HIS A 158 9.17 -21.58 -8.72
CA HIS A 158 9.69 -22.72 -9.44
C HIS A 158 9.21 -22.71 -10.90
N LEU A 159 7.92 -22.48 -11.14
CA LEU A 159 7.34 -22.37 -12.48
C LEU A 159 7.96 -21.23 -13.29
N ILE A 160 8.18 -20.07 -12.67
CA ILE A 160 8.84 -18.93 -13.33
C ILE A 160 10.28 -19.28 -13.73
N LYS A 161 11.03 -19.94 -12.85
CA LYS A 161 12.41 -20.38 -13.16
C LYS A 161 12.42 -21.37 -14.31
N LEU A 162 11.50 -22.33 -14.33
CA LEU A 162 11.37 -23.28 -15.45
C LEU A 162 11.04 -22.56 -16.76
N ALA A 163 10.09 -21.62 -16.75
CA ALA A 163 9.71 -20.84 -17.93
C ALA A 163 10.85 -19.94 -18.43
N TYR A 164 11.67 -19.41 -17.53
CA TYR A 164 12.86 -18.64 -17.89
C TYR A 164 13.90 -19.53 -18.59
N HIS A 165 14.17 -20.72 -18.05
CA HIS A 165 15.12 -21.67 -18.63
C HIS A 165 14.63 -22.23 -19.98
N SER A 166 13.34 -22.54 -20.13
CA SER A 166 12.78 -23.00 -21.41
C SER A 166 12.85 -21.95 -22.52
N ARG A 167 12.82 -20.64 -22.18
CA ARG A 167 13.00 -19.55 -23.15
C ARG A 167 14.46 -19.35 -23.58
N GLN A 168 15.43 -19.85 -22.83
CA GLN A 168 16.85 -19.77 -23.21
C GLN A 168 17.24 -20.87 -24.22
N GLU A 169 16.40 -21.89 -24.41
CA GLU A 169 16.65 -23.02 -25.33
C GLU A 169 16.02 -22.88 -26.73
N GLU A 170 15.28 -21.79 -27.03
CA GLU A 170 14.87 -21.51 -28.41
C GLU A 170 16.04 -20.92 -29.23
N PRO A 171 16.49 -21.58 -30.32
CA PRO A 171 17.53 -21.01 -31.17
C PRO A 171 16.95 -19.84 -31.96
N LEU A 172 17.44 -18.63 -31.65
CA LEU A 172 17.12 -17.36 -32.33
C LEU A 172 17.49 -17.45 -33.82
N MET A 173 16.57 -17.85 -34.69
CA MET A 173 16.76 -17.79 -36.14
C MET A 173 16.15 -16.49 -36.71
N GLU A 174 17.06 -15.56 -37.03
CA GLU A 174 16.98 -14.50 -38.06
C GLU A 174 16.02 -13.29 -37.99
N GLU A 175 15.13 -13.12 -37.01
CA GLU A 175 14.30 -11.88 -36.96
C GLU A 175 14.87 -10.72 -36.08
N TYR A 176 15.91 -10.96 -35.28
CA TYR A 176 16.36 -10.01 -34.26
C TYR A 176 17.29 -8.88 -34.74
N SER A 177 17.71 -8.88 -36.01
CA SER A 177 18.65 -7.85 -36.51
C SER A 177 18.04 -6.45 -36.60
N ILE A 178 16.71 -6.33 -36.78
CA ILE A 178 16.05 -5.04 -36.98
C ILE A 178 15.61 -4.45 -35.63
N ALA A 179 15.09 -5.27 -34.72
CA ALA A 179 14.68 -4.82 -33.38
C ALA A 179 15.86 -4.33 -32.54
N ALA A 180 17.04 -4.98 -32.65
CA ALA A 180 18.25 -4.56 -31.94
C ALA A 180 18.83 -3.22 -32.46
N GLN A 181 18.60 -2.87 -33.73
CA GLN A 181 18.99 -1.56 -34.27
C GLN A 181 18.08 -0.43 -33.76
N ILE A 182 16.79 -0.72 -33.54
CA ILE A 182 15.84 0.24 -32.99
C ILE A 182 16.14 0.54 -31.51
N TRP A 183 16.49 -0.49 -30.73
CA TRP A 183 16.80 -0.34 -29.30
C TRP A 183 18.15 0.34 -28.99
N LYS A 184 19.09 0.38 -29.95
CA LYS A 184 20.32 1.18 -29.81
C LYS A 184 20.11 2.69 -29.92
N LEU A 185 18.99 3.13 -30.49
CA LEU A 185 18.63 4.55 -30.58
C LEU A 185 17.87 5.06 -29.34
N SER A 186 17.46 4.16 -28.43
CA SER A 186 16.78 4.53 -27.17
C SER A 186 17.71 4.53 -25.95
N SER A 187 19.02 4.34 -26.13
CA SER A 187 20.02 4.43 -25.06
C SER A 187 20.67 5.82 -24.99
N ILE A 188 19.86 6.89 -25.07
CA ILE A 188 20.22 8.15 -24.43
C ILE A 188 19.69 8.02 -23.00
N ASP A 189 20.61 7.83 -22.08
CA ASP A 189 20.38 7.47 -20.70
C ASP A 189 19.61 8.60 -19.99
N MET A 190 18.39 8.32 -19.48
CA MET A 190 17.60 9.32 -18.73
C MET A 190 18.37 9.88 -17.52
N CYS A 191 19.36 9.14 -17.02
CA CYS A 191 20.26 9.59 -15.97
C CYS A 191 21.20 10.75 -16.40
N GLU A 192 21.59 10.81 -17.68
CA GLU A 192 22.49 11.85 -18.20
C GLU A 192 21.75 13.18 -18.47
N ILE A 193 20.46 13.11 -18.81
CA ILE A 193 19.57 14.29 -18.91
C ILE A 193 19.30 14.90 -17.54
N ALA A 194 19.08 14.07 -16.50
CA ALA A 194 18.82 14.54 -15.14
C ALA A 194 20.03 15.27 -14.52
N GLN A 195 21.26 14.77 -14.76
CA GLN A 195 22.49 15.43 -14.29
C GLN A 195 22.78 16.74 -15.03
N ASN A 196 22.52 16.80 -16.34
CA ASN A 196 22.73 18.02 -17.12
C ASN A 196 21.69 19.11 -16.84
N PHE A 197 20.45 18.76 -16.43
CA PHE A 197 19.43 19.76 -16.10
C PHE A 197 19.76 20.53 -14.80
N VAL A 198 20.34 19.87 -13.81
CA VAL A 198 20.79 20.48 -12.54
C VAL A 198 21.99 21.41 -12.75
N LEU A 199 22.90 21.06 -13.67
CA LEU A 199 24.07 21.88 -14.02
C LEU A 199 23.71 23.10 -14.90
N MET A 200 22.59 23.05 -15.64
CA MET A 200 22.15 24.12 -16.55
C MET A 200 21.21 25.15 -15.90
N SER A 201 20.69 24.90 -14.69
CA SER A 201 19.76 25.79 -13.98
C SER A 201 20.41 26.93 -13.16
N GLY A 202 21.73 27.10 -13.24
CA GLY A 202 22.40 28.33 -12.77
C GLY A 202 22.32 28.61 -11.27
N TYR A 203 22.06 27.62 -10.41
CA TYR A 203 22.18 27.78 -8.96
C TYR A 203 23.63 27.50 -8.53
N SER A 204 24.42 28.57 -8.44
CA SER A 204 25.70 28.60 -7.74
C SER A 204 25.49 28.69 -6.23
N ASP A 205 26.20 27.82 -5.51
CA ASP A 205 26.70 27.97 -4.13
C ASP A 205 25.70 28.11 -2.98
N GLU A 206 25.53 27.04 -2.19
CA GLU A 206 26.18 26.85 -0.87
C GLU A 206 25.50 25.70 -0.10
N VAL A 207 26.22 25.17 0.90
CA VAL A 207 25.77 24.30 2.02
C VAL A 207 25.90 22.78 1.84
N SER A 208 27.15 22.32 1.95
CA SER A 208 27.68 21.50 3.08
C SER A 208 26.81 20.40 3.74
N TYR A 209 27.44 19.22 3.93
CA TYR A 209 27.07 18.05 4.78
C TYR A 209 25.92 17.14 4.27
N TYR A 210 25.99 15.80 4.21
CA TYR A 210 26.67 14.79 5.03
C TYR A 210 27.17 13.59 4.21
N LYS A 211 28.38 13.12 4.54
CA LYS A 211 28.90 11.78 4.29
C LYS A 211 28.18 10.81 5.23
N PHE A 212 27.56 9.74 4.71
CA PHE A 212 27.19 8.58 5.52
C PHE A 212 28.33 7.56 5.48
N ILE A 213 29.03 7.46 6.61
CA ILE A 213 29.35 6.18 7.26
C ILE A 213 28.12 5.84 8.10
#